data_AF-A0A836P274-F1
#
_entry.id   AF-A0A836P274-F1
#
_cell.length_a   1.000
_cell.length_b   1.000
_cell.length_c   1.000
_cell.angle_alpha   90.00
_cell.angle_beta   90.00
_cell.angle_gamma   90.00
#
_symmetry.space_group_name_H-M   'P 1'
#
loop_
_entity.id
_entity.type
_entity.pdbx_description
1 polymer ?
#
loop_
_entity_poly.entity_id
_entity_poly.type
_entity_poly.pdbx_seq_one_letter_code
_entity_poly.pdbx_strand_id
1 'polypeptide(L)'
;KPASGAFSVYAADAMGPTAGATVGWLWWLQIVVVIAAEAVGAAGLLATVWPALPAPLLALLFMATFTAINLLGVRNFGEFEFWFAILKVLAIVVFLLFGVALLAGWLP
;
A
#
# COMPACT_ATOMS: atom_id res chain seq x y z
N LYS A 1 9.30 20.11 17.41
CA LYS A 1 7.90 20.61 17.31
C LYS A 1 7.09 19.55 16.59
N PRO A 2 5.97 19.05 17.12
CA PRO A 2 5.16 18.09 16.37
C PRO A 2 4.45 18.85 15.25
N ALA A 3 4.93 18.66 14.02
CA ALA A 3 4.20 19.07 12.83
C ALA A 3 3.43 17.86 12.31
N SER A 4 2.13 18.02 12.06
CA SER A 4 1.32 17.05 11.31
C SER A 4 1.69 17.01 9.82
N GLY A 5 2.62 17.86 9.40
CA GLY A 5 3.10 17.92 8.02
C GLY A 5 3.93 16.70 7.64
N ALA A 6 3.85 16.33 6.36
CA ALA A 6 4.64 15.26 5.78
C ALA A 6 6.15 15.47 6.00
N PHE A 7 6.96 14.42 5.78
CA PHE A 7 8.42 14.44 5.90
C PHE A 7 9.11 15.63 5.20
N SER A 8 8.46 16.23 4.20
CA SER A 8 8.85 17.48 3.54
C SER A 8 8.98 18.68 4.47
N VAL A 9 8.23 18.76 5.58
CA VAL A 9 8.31 19.87 6.54
C VAL A 9 9.62 19.81 7.32
N TYR A 10 10.03 18.63 7.76
CA TYR A 10 11.34 18.46 8.40
C TYR A 10 12.50 18.70 7.43
N ALA A 11 12.35 18.31 6.16
CA ALA A 11 13.31 18.63 5.12
C ALA A 11 13.39 20.13 4.84
N ALA A 12 12.27 20.85 4.86
CA ALA A 12 12.22 22.30 4.72
C ALA A 12 12.93 23.01 5.88
N ASP A 13 12.66 22.58 7.11
CA ASP A 13 13.23 23.17 8.32
C ASP A 13 14.75 22.95 8.40
N ALA A 14 15.25 21.79 7.95
CA ALA A 14 16.67 21.45 8.02
C ALA A 14 17.50 21.94 6.84
N MET A 15 16.95 21.89 5.62
CA MET A 15 17.70 22.08 4.37
C MET A 15 17.16 23.22 3.50
N GLY A 16 16.11 23.90 3.95
CA GLY A 16 15.52 25.05 3.29
C GLY A 16 14.30 24.72 2.40
N PRO A 17 13.57 25.75 1.95
CA PRO A 17 12.26 25.60 1.30
C PRO A 17 12.27 24.76 0.02
N THR A 18 13.36 24.84 -0.76
CA THR A 18 13.53 24.08 -2.00
C THR A 18 13.65 22.59 -1.74
N ALA A 19 14.44 22.19 -0.74
CA ALA A 19 14.58 20.80 -0.33
C ALA A 19 13.25 20.22 0.17
N GLY A 20 12.50 21.00 0.96
CA GLY A 20 11.15 20.63 1.40
C GLY A 20 10.20 20.38 0.23
N ALA A 21 10.18 21.28 -0.75
CA ALA A 21 9.35 21.13 -1.94
C ALA A 21 9.75 19.89 -2.77
N THR A 22 11.04 19.67 -2.99
CA THR A 22 11.53 18.50 -3.73
C THR A 22 11.16 17.19 -3.05
N VAL A 23 11.38 17.07 -1.74
CA VAL A 23 11.02 15.88 -0.97
C VAL A 23 9.51 15.64 -0.98
N GLY A 24 8.70 16.69 -0.89
CA GLY A 24 7.25 16.60 -1.00
C GLY A 24 6.79 16.02 -2.34
N TRP A 25 7.35 16.52 -3.45
CA TRP A 25 7.04 16.02 -4.79
C TRP A 25 7.52 14.59 -5.02
N LEU A 26 8.72 14.25 -4.56
CA LEU A 26 9.25 12.89 -4.66
C LEU A 26 8.40 11.90 -3.86
N TRP A 27 7.97 12.28 -2.66
CA TRP A 27 7.07 11.46 -1.84
C TRP A 27 5.72 11.26 -2.53
N TRP A 28 5.13 12.32 -3.08
CA TRP A 28 3.86 12.21 -3.80
C TRP A 28 3.99 11.30 -5.04
N LEU A 29 5.02 11.50 -5.86
CA LEU A 29 5.30 10.66 -7.03
C LEU A 29 5.51 9.20 -6.64
N GLN A 30 6.25 8.96 -5.56
CA GLN A 30 6.47 7.62 -5.03
C GLN A 30 5.13 6.94 -4.71
N ILE A 31 4.23 7.61 -3.99
CA ILE A 31 2.93 7.03 -3.62
C ILE A 31 2.08 6.74 -4.87
N VAL A 32 2.08 7.63 -5.88
CA VAL A 32 1.38 7.38 -7.15
C VAL A 32 1.89 6.12 -7.85
N VAL A 33 3.22 5.97 -7.93
CA VAL A 33 3.85 4.80 -8.57
C VAL A 33 3.59 3.52 -7.79
N VAL A 34 3.69 3.56 -6.46
CA VAL A 34 3.45 2.40 -5.58
C VAL A 34 2.01 1.90 -5.73
N ILE A 35 1.02 2.79 -5.67
CA ILE A 35 -0.39 2.41 -5.82
C ILE A 35 -0.65 1.75 -7.19
N ALA A 36 -0.09 2.32 -8.26
CA ALA A 36 -0.22 1.73 -9.59
C ALA A 36 0.44 0.34 -9.68
N ALA A 37 1.63 0.18 -9.11
CA ALA A 37 2.34 -1.10 -9.08
C ALA A 37 1.58 -2.15 -8.27
N GLU A 38 1.03 -1.80 -7.11
CA GLU A 38 0.23 -2.68 -6.28
C GLU A 38 -1.06 -3.13 -7.01
N ALA A 39 -1.75 -2.21 -7.69
CA ALA A 39 -2.96 -2.53 -8.44
C ALA A 39 -2.68 -3.51 -9.60
N VAL A 40 -1.60 -3.28 -10.36
CA VAL A 40 -1.18 -4.19 -11.44
C VAL A 40 -0.72 -5.54 -10.90
N GLY A 41 0.02 -5.56 -9.80
CA GLY A 41 0.46 -6.80 -9.14
C GLY A 41 -0.73 -7.65 -8.66
N ALA A 42 -1.68 -7.02 -7.96
CA ALA A 42 -2.90 -7.69 -7.50
C ALA A 42 -3.75 -8.22 -8.65
N ALA A 43 -3.91 -7.42 -9.71
CA ALA A 43 -4.62 -7.82 -10.93
C ALA A 43 -3.93 -8.99 -11.64
N GLY A 44 -2.60 -8.98 -11.71
CA GLY A 44 -1.81 -10.08 -12.27
C GLY A 44 -2.00 -11.38 -11.50
N LEU A 45 -1.95 -11.32 -10.16
CA LEU A 45 -2.21 -12.49 -9.31
C LEU A 45 -3.61 -13.05 -9.52
N LEU A 46 -4.64 -12.18 -9.54
CA LEU A 46 -6.01 -12.63 -9.75
C LEU A 46 -6.27 -13.18 -11.14
N ALA A 47 -5.60 -12.66 -12.17
CA ALA A 47 -5.68 -13.22 -13.51
C ALA A 47 -5.12 -14.67 -13.58
N THR A 48 -4.24 -15.08 -12.66
CA THR A 48 -3.80 -16.49 -12.58
C THR A 48 -4.88 -17.40 -12.01
N VAL A 49 -5.72 -16.89 -11.10
CA VAL A 49 -6.81 -17.64 -10.45
C VAL A 49 -8.10 -17.60 -11.30
N TRP A 50 -8.38 -16.47 -11.95
CA TRP A 50 -9.54 -16.22 -12.81
C TRP A 50 -9.11 -15.75 -14.22
N PRO A 51 -8.66 -16.66 -15.09
CA PRO A 51 -8.10 -16.30 -16.41
C PRO A 51 -9.10 -15.64 -17.37
N ALA A 52 -10.40 -15.77 -17.10
CA ALA A 52 -11.45 -15.17 -17.90
C ALA A 52 -11.47 -13.63 -17.83
N LEU A 53 -10.85 -13.04 -16.80
CA LEU A 53 -10.80 -11.60 -16.59
C LEU A 53 -9.41 -11.06 -16.94
N PRO A 54 -9.29 -10.13 -17.91
CA PRO A 54 -8.00 -9.59 -18.32
C PRO A 54 -7.41 -8.68 -17.22
N ALA A 55 -6.11 -8.84 -16.96
CA ALA A 55 -5.41 -8.10 -15.90
C ALA A 55 -5.53 -6.55 -16.00
N PRO A 56 -5.46 -5.90 -17.18
CA PRO A 56 -5.66 -4.45 -17.27
C PRO A 56 -7.05 -4.00 -16.81
N LEU A 57 -8.09 -4.80 -17.08
CA LEU A 57 -9.45 -4.50 -16.64
C LEU A 57 -9.57 -4.62 -15.12
N LEU A 58 -8.99 -5.67 -14.53
CA LEU A 58 -8.96 -5.85 -13.08
C LEU A 58 -8.21 -4.71 -12.37
N ALA A 59 -7.08 -4.26 -12.91
CA ALA A 59 -6.32 -3.13 -12.37
C ALA A 59 -7.14 -1.83 -12.38
N LEU A 60 -7.83 -1.54 -13.50
CA LEU A 60 -8.73 -0.38 -13.60
C LEU A 60 -9.90 -0.46 -12.61
N LEU A 61 -10.49 -1.64 -12.45
CA LEU A 61 -11.55 -1.87 -11.47
C LEU A 61 -11.07 -1.60 -10.05
N PHE A 62 -9.89 -2.10 -9.67
CA PHE A 62 -9.29 -1.80 -8.36
C PHE A 62 -9.10 -0.31 -8.13
N MET A 63 -8.50 0.39 -9.09
CA MET A 63 -8.28 1.84 -9.00
C MET A 63 -9.59 2.61 -8.86
N ALA A 64 -10.62 2.25 -9.63
CA ALA A 64 -11.94 2.87 -9.55
C ALA A 64 -12.60 2.63 -8.18
N THR A 65 -12.58 1.39 -7.67
CA THR A 65 -13.14 1.05 -6.37
C THR A 65 -12.41 1.77 -5.24
N PHE A 66 -11.08 1.78 -5.22
CA PHE A 66 -10.30 2.51 -4.21
C PHE A 66 -10.59 4.01 -4.24
N THR A 67 -10.71 4.60 -5.43
CA THR A 67 -11.08 6.01 -5.59
C THR A 67 -12.47 6.27 -5.03
N ALA A 68 -13.45 5.42 -5.37
CA ALA A 68 -14.82 5.55 -4.86
C ALA A 68 -14.87 5.45 -3.33
N ILE A 69 -14.15 4.49 -2.73
CA ILE A 69 -14.07 4.34 -1.26
C ILE A 69 -13.49 5.60 -0.62
N ASN A 70 -12.40 6.14 -1.18
CA ASN A 70 -11.77 7.37 -0.67
C ASN A 70 -12.71 8.58 -0.74
N LEU A 71 -13.59 8.64 -1.74
CA LEU A 71 -14.58 9.71 -1.87
C LEU A 71 -15.79 9.54 -0.92
N LEU A 72 -16.14 8.30 -0.55
CA LEU A 72 -17.41 7.97 0.10
C LEU A 72 -17.39 7.94 1.64
N GLY A 73 -16.24 7.87 2.32
CA GLY A 73 -16.32 7.63 3.78
C GLY A 73 -15.07 7.86 4.60
N VAL A 74 -14.92 9.10 5.10
CA VAL A 74 -13.95 9.46 6.15
C VAL A 74 -14.45 9.07 7.56
N ARG A 75 -15.69 8.58 7.70
CA ARG A 75 -16.33 8.41 9.03
C ARG A 75 -16.02 7.08 9.74
N ASN A 76 -15.66 6.02 9.00
CA ASN A 76 -15.28 4.71 9.57
C ASN A 76 -13.84 4.31 9.24
N PHE A 77 -13.05 5.20 8.65
CA PHE A 77 -11.72 4.89 8.13
C PHE A 77 -10.78 4.31 9.21
N GLY A 78 -10.84 4.84 10.44
CA GLY A 78 -10.00 4.37 11.54
C GLY A 78 -10.28 2.93 11.99
N GLU A 79 -11.55 2.49 11.99
CA GLU A 79 -11.88 1.09 12.31
C GLU A 79 -11.43 0.16 11.18
N PHE A 80 -11.67 0.54 9.92
CA PHE A 80 -11.20 -0.24 8.76
C PHE A 80 -9.68 -0.38 8.72
N GLU A 81 -8.93 0.70 8.98
CA GLU A 81 -7.47 0.63 9.09
C GLU A 81 -7.03 -0.33 10.18
N PHE A 82 -7.68 -0.31 11.35
CA PHE A 82 -7.34 -1.22 12.44
C PHE A 82 -7.52 -2.69 12.05
N TRP A 83 -8.66 -3.05 11.46
CA TRP A 83 -8.92 -4.42 10.99
C TRP A 83 -7.96 -4.85 9.87
N PHE A 84 -7.67 -3.96 8.90
CA PHE A 84 -6.69 -4.23 7.85
C PHE A 84 -5.27 -4.34 8.38
N ALA A 85 -4.89 -3.56 9.40
CA ALA A 85 -3.60 -3.67 10.05
C ALA A 85 -3.44 -5.02 10.75
N ILE A 86 -4.48 -5.50 11.46
CA ILE A 86 -4.47 -6.85 12.06
C ILE A 86 -4.28 -7.93 10.99
N LEU A 87 -5.01 -7.85 9.87
CA LEU A 87 -4.86 -8.80 8.76
C LEU A 87 -3.43 -8.84 8.24
N LYS A 88 -2.80 -7.66 8.05
CA LYS A 88 -1.41 -7.56 7.60
C LYS A 88 -0.44 -8.21 8.60
N VAL A 89 -0.60 -7.94 9.90
CA VAL A 89 0.25 -8.53 10.95
C VAL A 89 0.12 -10.06 10.96
N LEU A 90 -1.11 -10.58 10.89
CA LEU A 90 -1.35 -12.02 10.83
C LEU A 90 -0.71 -12.65 9.58
N ALA A 91 -0.80 -12.01 8.42
CA ALA A 91 -0.17 -12.49 7.19
C ALA A 91 1.36 -12.62 7.35
N ILE A 92 2.02 -11.62 7.97
CA ILE A 92 3.46 -11.67 8.25
C ILE A 92 3.79 -12.81 9.21
N VAL A 93 3.02 -12.96 10.30
CA VAL A 93 3.24 -14.04 11.28
C VAL A 93 3.12 -15.41 10.61
N VAL A 94 2.08 -15.64 9.81
CA VAL A 94 1.91 -16.89 9.06
C VAL A 94 3.08 -17.11 8.11
N PHE A 95 3.48 -16.10 7.34
CA PHE A 95 4.62 -16.20 6.43
C PHE A 95 5.93 -16.59 7.14
N LEU A 96 6.20 -15.97 8.30
CA LEU A 96 7.37 -16.30 9.13
C LEU A 96 7.32 -17.73 9.66
N LEU A 97 6.16 -18.18 10.14
CA LEU A 97 5.97 -19.56 10.62
C LEU A 97 6.19 -20.57 9.49
N PHE A 98 5.68 -20.29 8.29
CA PHE A 98 5.95 -21.10 7.09
C PHE A 98 7.45 -21.12 6.74
N GLY A 99 8.12 -19.97 6.80
CA GLY A 99 9.56 -19.89 6.59
C GLY A 99 10.37 -20.72 7.59
N VAL A 100 10.01 -20.66 8.88
CA VAL A 100 10.63 -21.49 9.93
C VAL A 100 10.33 -22.97 9.71
N ALA A 101 9.11 -23.34 9.34
CA ALA A 101 8.74 -24.73 9.06
C ALA A 101 9.49 -25.30 7.85
N LEU A 102 9.73 -24.51 6.81
CA LEU A 102 10.59 -24.88 5.67
C LEU A 102 12.04 -25.10 6.12
N LEU A 103 12.61 -24.20 6.92
CA LEU A 103 13.98 -24.33 7.43
C LEU A 103 14.15 -25.54 8.38
N ALA A 104 13.11 -25.87 9.14
CA ALA A 104 13.08 -27.04 10.02
C ALA A 104 12.84 -28.36 9.27
N GLY A 105 12.58 -28.33 7.95
CA GLY A 105 12.27 -29.51 7.13
C GLY A 105 10.91 -30.14 7.44
N TRP A 106 9.99 -29.39 8.05
CA TRP A 106 8.62 -29.84 8.34
C TRP A 106 7.68 -29.73 7.15
N LEU A 107 8.06 -28.93 6.15
CA LEU A 107 7.37 -28.78 4.87
C LEU A 107 8.28 -29.34 3.77
N PRO A 108 7.69 -29.97 2.72
CA PRO A 108 8.45 -30.55 1.60
C PRO A 108 9.23 -29.49 0.80
#